data_AF-A0A480WCE8-F1
#
_entry.id   AF-A0A480WCE8-F1
#
_cell.length_a   1.000
_cell.length_b   1.000
_cell.length_c   1.000
_cell.angle_alpha   90.00
_cell.angle_beta   90.00
_cell.angle_gamma   90.00
#
_symmetry.space_group_name_H-M   'P 1'
#
loop_
_entity.id
_entity.type
_entity.pdbx_description
1 polymer ?
#
loop_
_entity_poly.entity_id
_entity_poly.type
_entity_poly.pdbx_seq_one_letter_code
_entity_poly.pdbx_strand_id
1 'polypeptide(L)'
;MSTLCQKETRTPATCLGSGSTQGLHSSNGDDVERECSRKPDQKPLKCYRVGDPTAMFSPNSPHLSSRGSVIKWFWDSAEEGYRTYHMDEYDEDKNPNGIINLGTSENKLCFDLLTRRLSQSDMLWVEPSLLQYPDWRGHLFLREEVARFLSFYCKSPAPLKPENVVVLNGCASLFSALATVLCEAGEAFLIPAPYYGSITQHVCLYGSVRLVCVYLDSEVTGLETRPFQLTVEKLEMALQGANSEGVKVKGLILINPHNPLGDVYSLGELQEYLDFAKRHELHVIVDEIYLLSVFEKSVEFHSVLSLERLPDSQRTHVMWAASKDFGMSGIRFGTLYTENRDVATAVASLCRYHSLSGLVQYQMAQLFRDRGDCLGLAT
;
A
#
# COMPACT_ATOMS: atom_id res chain seq x y z
N MET A 1 28.81 -49.29 11.74
CA MET A 1 28.31 -49.31 13.14
C MET A 1 27.73 -47.93 13.46
N SER A 2 26.72 -47.89 14.34
CA SER A 2 25.88 -46.76 14.82
C SER A 2 24.89 -46.19 13.78
N THR A 3 23.64 -46.67 13.67
CA THR A 3 22.42 -46.57 14.52
C THR A 3 21.43 -45.55 13.97
N LEU A 4 20.37 -46.07 13.34
CA LEU A 4 19.10 -45.39 13.08
C LEU A 4 18.31 -45.24 14.39
N CYS A 5 17.56 -44.14 14.51
CA CYS A 5 16.43 -44.05 15.44
C CYS A 5 15.20 -43.51 14.69
N GLN A 6 14.18 -44.36 14.54
CA GLN A 6 12.83 -44.02 14.11
C GLN A 6 11.96 -43.72 15.35
N LYS A 7 11.00 -42.80 15.20
CA LYS A 7 9.66 -42.74 15.83
C LYS A 7 9.05 -41.37 15.51
N GLU A 8 7.75 -41.15 15.31
CA GLU A 8 6.55 -41.95 15.04
C GLU A 8 5.46 -40.88 14.82
N THR A 9 4.74 -40.91 13.70
CA THR A 9 3.61 -40.03 13.39
C THR A 9 2.34 -40.54 14.06
N ARG A 10 1.59 -39.66 14.74
CA ARG A 10 0.22 -39.93 15.22
C ARG A 10 -0.77 -38.90 14.69
N THR A 11 -1.69 -39.37 13.86
CA THR A 11 -2.91 -38.69 13.41
C THR A 11 -4.05 -38.95 14.41
N PRO A 12 -4.95 -38.00 14.73
CA PRO A 12 -6.16 -38.30 15.49
C PRO A 12 -7.27 -38.84 14.60
N ALA A 13 -7.92 -39.90 15.09
CA ALA A 13 -9.02 -40.61 14.46
C ALA A 13 -10.37 -39.89 14.62
N THR A 14 -11.17 -39.95 13.55
CA THR A 14 -12.62 -39.77 13.49
C THR A 14 -13.36 -40.82 14.31
N CYS A 15 -14.32 -40.39 15.14
CA CYS A 15 -15.32 -41.26 15.76
C CYS A 15 -16.70 -41.01 15.14
N LEU A 16 -17.27 -42.06 14.56
CA LEU A 16 -18.67 -42.22 14.19
C LEU A 16 -19.36 -43.09 15.26
N GLY A 17 -20.63 -42.79 15.55
CA GLY A 17 -21.56 -43.66 16.29
C GLY A 17 -22.98 -43.07 16.26
N SER A 18 -23.81 -43.51 15.30
CA SER A 18 -24.97 -44.43 15.46
C SER A 18 -26.26 -43.74 15.91
N GLY A 19 -27.22 -43.45 15.00
CA GLY A 19 -28.43 -44.27 14.71
C GLY A 19 -29.67 -43.43 15.13
N SER A 20 -30.86 -43.39 14.50
CA SER A 20 -31.57 -44.24 13.55
C SER A 20 -32.80 -43.49 12.99
N THR A 21 -33.01 -43.57 11.67
CA THR A 21 -34.26 -43.66 10.86
C THR A 21 -35.64 -43.15 11.32
N GLN A 22 -36.27 -42.32 10.46
CA GLN A 22 -37.65 -42.32 9.89
C GLN A 22 -38.04 -40.85 9.57
N GLY A 23 -38.62 -40.40 8.46
CA GLY A 23 -39.25 -41.01 7.28
C GLY A 23 -40.49 -40.17 6.87
N LEU A 24 -40.41 -39.49 5.72
CA LEU A 24 -41.47 -39.12 4.74
C LEU A 24 -42.58 -38.05 5.02
N HIS A 25 -42.45 -36.95 4.26
CA HIS A 25 -43.37 -36.35 3.25
C HIS A 25 -44.72 -35.62 3.57
N SER A 26 -44.87 -34.49 2.86
CA SER A 26 -46.08 -33.81 2.29
C SER A 26 -46.99 -33.04 3.27
N SER A 27 -47.63 -31.90 2.96
CA SER A 27 -47.74 -31.00 1.79
C SER A 27 -48.58 -29.76 2.16
N ASN A 28 -48.38 -28.65 1.45
CA ASN A 28 -49.33 -27.57 1.10
C ASN A 28 -50.03 -26.71 2.17
N GLY A 29 -50.10 -25.40 1.88
CA GLY A 29 -51.32 -24.61 2.11
C GLY A 29 -51.09 -23.22 2.71
N ASP A 30 -51.52 -22.22 1.95
CA ASP A 30 -51.49 -20.76 2.14
C ASP A 30 -52.09 -20.18 3.44
N ASP A 31 -51.81 -18.88 3.57
CA ASP A 31 -52.49 -17.82 4.32
C ASP A 31 -52.22 -17.70 5.83
N VAL A 32 -51.73 -16.53 6.23
CA VAL A 32 -52.56 -15.48 6.87
C VAL A 32 -51.66 -14.33 7.35
N GLU A 33 -52.04 -13.12 6.94
CA GLU A 33 -51.55 -11.83 7.41
C GLU A 33 -51.58 -11.67 8.95
N ARG A 34 -50.73 -10.76 9.43
CA ARG A 34 -50.65 -10.15 10.76
C ARG A 34 -49.83 -10.91 11.80
N GLU A 35 -48.62 -10.40 12.03
CA GLU A 35 -48.29 -9.91 13.36
C GLU A 35 -47.16 -8.89 13.39
N CYS A 36 -47.43 -7.78 14.07
CA CYS A 36 -46.50 -6.94 14.80
C CYS A 36 -45.39 -6.17 14.04
N SER A 37 -45.74 -4.93 13.70
CA SER A 37 -45.03 -3.71 14.13
C SER A 37 -43.84 -3.95 15.08
N ARG A 38 -42.62 -4.03 14.54
CA ARG A 38 -41.38 -3.75 15.26
C ARG A 38 -40.44 -2.99 14.34
N LYS A 39 -40.32 -1.68 14.57
CA LYS A 39 -39.14 -0.93 14.12
C LYS A 39 -37.93 -1.59 14.78
N PRO A 40 -36.90 -2.04 14.04
CA PRO A 40 -35.63 -2.30 14.67
C PRO A 40 -34.98 -0.93 14.87
N ASP A 41 -34.83 -0.53 16.14
CA ASP A 41 -33.77 0.40 16.53
C ASP A 41 -32.44 -0.25 16.12
N GLN A 42 -32.04 -0.05 14.87
CA GLN A 42 -30.68 -0.27 14.43
C GLN A 42 -29.83 0.78 15.13
N LYS A 43 -29.30 0.43 16.30
CA LYS A 43 -28.05 1.03 16.75
C LYS A 43 -27.08 0.91 15.57
N PRO A 44 -26.46 2.02 15.12
CA PRO A 44 -25.52 1.93 14.01
C PRO A 44 -24.48 0.88 14.38
N LEU A 45 -24.34 -0.13 13.52
CA LEU A 45 -23.21 -1.06 13.59
C LEU A 45 -21.97 -0.19 13.78
N LYS A 46 -21.11 -0.49 14.76
CA LYS A 46 -19.83 0.22 14.95
C LYS A 46 -19.03 0.08 13.64
N CYS A 47 -19.22 1.02 12.71
CA CYS A 47 -18.64 1.02 11.37
C CYS A 47 -17.18 1.46 11.38
N TYR A 48 -16.55 1.60 12.55
CA TYR A 48 -15.19 2.07 12.70
C TYR A 48 -14.58 1.23 13.81
N ARG A 49 -13.69 0.30 13.46
CA ARG A 49 -12.81 -0.36 14.43
C ARG A 49 -11.46 0.30 14.34
N VAL A 50 -11.03 0.93 15.44
CA VAL A 50 -9.62 1.26 15.58
C VAL A 50 -8.92 0.00 16.10
N GLY A 51 -8.30 -0.77 15.20
CA GLY A 51 -7.48 -1.91 15.61
C GLY A 51 -6.25 -1.42 16.39
N ASP A 52 -5.92 -2.06 17.51
CA ASP A 52 -4.55 -2.03 18.04
C ASP A 52 -3.85 -3.28 17.47
N PRO A 53 -2.92 -3.12 16.51
CA PRO A 53 -2.20 -4.26 15.93
C PRO A 53 -1.44 -5.05 16.98
N THR A 54 -1.07 -4.43 18.10
CA THR A 54 -0.27 -5.06 19.16
C THR A 54 -1.09 -5.92 20.12
N ALA A 55 -2.40 -5.69 20.21
CA ALA A 55 -3.29 -6.37 21.15
C ALA A 55 -3.49 -7.88 20.86
N MET A 56 -3.10 -8.35 19.67
CA MET A 56 -3.22 -9.76 19.28
C MET A 56 -1.98 -10.61 19.64
N PHE A 57 -0.90 -10.01 20.14
CA PHE A 57 0.38 -10.70 20.26
C PHE A 57 0.80 -10.92 21.72
N SER A 58 0.93 -12.19 22.12
CA SER A 58 1.52 -12.56 23.41
C SER A 58 3.05 -12.54 23.33
N PRO A 59 3.76 -11.93 24.30
CA PRO A 59 5.22 -11.92 24.34
C PRO A 59 5.74 -13.32 24.67
N ASN A 60 6.15 -14.06 23.64
CA ASN A 60 6.58 -15.45 23.76
C ASN A 60 8.11 -15.63 23.86
N SER A 61 8.90 -14.55 23.88
CA SER A 61 10.37 -14.63 23.99
C SER A 61 10.93 -13.64 25.00
N PRO A 62 11.67 -14.09 26.03
CA PRO A 62 12.33 -13.20 26.99
C PRO A 62 13.52 -12.44 26.37
N HIS A 63 13.90 -12.77 25.13
CA HIS A 63 15.04 -12.17 24.43
C HIS A 63 14.64 -11.00 23.52
N LEU A 64 13.33 -10.76 23.34
CA LEU A 64 12.82 -9.71 22.47
C LEU A 64 12.16 -8.63 23.33
N SER A 65 12.31 -7.37 22.90
CA SER A 65 11.45 -6.30 23.40
C SER A 65 9.99 -6.57 23.01
N SER A 66 9.04 -5.86 23.62
CA SER A 66 7.63 -5.96 23.22
C SER A 66 7.44 -5.65 21.73
N ARG A 67 8.16 -4.65 21.20
CA ARG A 67 8.17 -4.33 19.77
C ARG A 67 8.77 -5.45 18.93
N GLY A 68 9.90 -6.01 19.36
CA GLY A 68 10.52 -7.16 18.69
C GLY A 68 9.60 -8.39 18.65
N SER A 69 8.83 -8.60 19.71
CA SER A 69 7.81 -9.65 19.76
C SER A 69 6.68 -9.40 18.77
N VAL A 70 6.17 -8.17 18.66
CA VAL A 70 5.18 -7.80 17.64
C VAL A 70 5.75 -8.00 16.23
N ILE A 71 6.95 -7.48 15.95
CA ILE A 71 7.61 -7.64 14.63
C ILE A 71 7.72 -9.11 14.25
N LYS A 72 8.11 -9.99 15.20
CA LYS A 72 8.25 -11.43 14.95
C LYS A 72 6.95 -12.08 14.49
N TRP A 73 5.81 -11.62 15.01
CA TRP A 73 4.49 -12.20 14.75
C TRP A 73 3.67 -11.43 13.72
N PHE A 74 4.18 -10.30 13.22
CA PHE A 74 3.50 -9.50 12.21
C PHE A 74 3.60 -10.20 10.86
N TRP A 75 2.77 -11.22 10.66
CA TRP A 75 2.65 -11.97 9.41
C TRP A 75 1.27 -11.66 8.83
N ASP A 76 1.23 -11.26 7.57
CA ASP A 76 -0.03 -11.13 6.85
C ASP A 76 -0.34 -12.43 6.09
N SER A 77 -1.61 -12.60 5.70
CA SER A 77 -2.04 -13.78 4.94
C SER A 77 -1.42 -13.85 3.54
N ALA A 78 -0.87 -12.75 3.02
CA ALA A 78 -0.18 -12.73 1.74
C ALA A 78 1.20 -13.40 1.84
N GLU A 79 1.92 -13.22 2.95
CA GLU A 79 3.19 -13.89 3.20
C GLU A 79 3.03 -15.42 3.34
N GLU A 80 1.98 -15.87 4.03
CA GLU A 80 1.62 -17.29 4.11
C GLU A 80 1.41 -17.87 2.70
N GLY A 81 0.54 -17.24 1.89
CA GLY A 81 0.26 -17.67 0.52
C GLY A 81 1.50 -17.65 -0.38
N TYR A 82 2.35 -16.63 -0.25
CA TYR A 82 3.61 -16.51 -0.99
C TYR A 82 4.58 -17.64 -0.65
N ARG A 83 4.72 -18.00 0.63
CA ARG A 83 5.57 -19.11 1.08
C ARG A 83 5.05 -20.45 0.60
N THR A 84 3.75 -20.70 0.69
CA THR A 84 3.13 -21.93 0.21
C THR A 84 3.34 -22.09 -1.29
N TYR A 85 3.17 -21.01 -2.07
CA TYR A 85 3.51 -21.00 -3.50
C TYR A 85 4.97 -21.40 -3.76
N HIS A 86 5.96 -20.82 -3.06
CA HIS A 86 7.37 -21.15 -3.28
C HIS A 86 7.75 -22.58 -2.90
N MET A 87 6.97 -23.24 -2.04
CA MET A 87 7.20 -24.63 -1.65
C MET A 87 6.67 -25.63 -2.68
N ASP A 88 5.75 -25.22 -3.55
CA ASP A 88 5.09 -26.07 -4.54
C ASP A 88 4.79 -25.26 -5.81
N GLU A 89 5.82 -24.66 -6.39
CA GLU A 89 5.66 -23.77 -7.54
C GLU A 89 5.21 -24.55 -8.78
N TYR A 90 4.18 -24.03 -9.46
CA TYR A 90 3.77 -24.54 -10.77
C TYR A 90 4.89 -24.36 -11.81
N ASP A 91 5.20 -25.44 -12.52
CA ASP A 91 6.08 -25.44 -13.70
C ASP A 91 5.46 -26.41 -14.71
N GLU A 92 5.28 -25.97 -15.96
CA GLU A 92 4.58 -26.74 -17.00
C GLU A 92 5.20 -28.12 -17.23
N ASP A 93 6.54 -28.21 -17.15
CA ASP A 93 7.29 -29.45 -17.39
C ASP A 93 7.63 -30.21 -16.10
N LYS A 94 8.00 -29.49 -15.04
CA LYS A 94 8.55 -30.07 -13.80
C LYS A 94 7.52 -30.30 -12.71
N ASN A 95 6.49 -29.45 -12.63
CA ASN A 95 5.47 -29.52 -11.59
C ASN A 95 4.11 -28.98 -12.09
N PRO A 96 3.43 -29.70 -13.01
CA PRO A 96 2.19 -29.23 -13.62
C PRO A 96 1.01 -29.16 -12.64
N ASN A 97 1.16 -29.74 -11.44
CA ASN A 97 0.15 -29.69 -10.37
C ASN A 97 0.50 -28.67 -9.28
N GLY A 98 1.59 -27.91 -9.44
CA GLY A 98 1.99 -26.90 -8.49
C GLY A 98 1.02 -25.72 -8.44
N ILE A 99 1.26 -24.85 -7.47
CA ILE A 99 0.49 -23.64 -7.19
C ILE A 99 0.86 -22.54 -8.17
N ILE A 100 -0.15 -21.95 -8.80
CA ILE A 100 -0.02 -20.76 -9.64
C ILE A 100 -0.18 -19.51 -8.76
N ASN A 101 0.79 -18.60 -8.81
CA ASN A 101 0.72 -17.35 -8.06
C ASN A 101 -0.12 -16.29 -8.78
N LEU A 102 -1.33 -16.06 -8.28
CA LEU A 102 -2.22 -14.97 -8.70
C LEU A 102 -2.39 -13.89 -7.60
N GLY A 103 -1.67 -14.02 -6.48
CA GLY A 103 -1.80 -13.12 -5.32
C GLY A 103 -0.76 -12.00 -5.27
N THR A 104 0.31 -12.09 -6.07
CA THR A 104 1.40 -11.11 -6.08
C THR A 104 1.20 -10.10 -7.20
N SER A 105 1.01 -8.82 -6.85
CA SER A 105 0.97 -7.73 -7.82
C SER A 105 2.38 -7.43 -8.34
N GLU A 106 2.79 -8.09 -9.41
CA GLU A 106 4.09 -7.89 -10.06
C GLU A 106 3.93 -7.75 -11.59
N ASN A 107 4.51 -6.69 -12.14
CA ASN A 107 4.49 -6.45 -13.58
C ASN A 107 5.67 -7.18 -14.23
N LYS A 108 5.39 -8.35 -14.82
CA LYS A 108 6.38 -9.15 -15.57
C LYS A 108 6.39 -8.85 -17.07
N LEU A 109 5.49 -7.98 -17.54
CA LEU A 109 5.27 -7.73 -18.98
C LEU A 109 6.38 -6.93 -19.65
N CYS A 110 7.20 -6.22 -18.87
CA CYS A 110 8.26 -5.34 -19.38
C CYS A 110 9.68 -5.87 -19.11
N PHE A 111 9.82 -7.13 -18.67
CA PHE A 111 11.11 -7.68 -18.26
C PHE A 111 12.13 -7.75 -19.39
N ASP A 112 11.69 -8.02 -20.63
CA ASP A 112 12.56 -8.06 -21.79
C ASP A 112 13.16 -6.68 -22.11
N LEU A 113 12.35 -5.62 -22.05
CA LEU A 113 12.77 -4.24 -22.26
C LEU A 113 13.77 -3.81 -21.18
N LEU A 114 13.43 -4.07 -19.92
CA LEU A 114 14.25 -3.65 -18.77
C LEU A 114 15.53 -4.44 -18.67
N THR A 115 15.50 -5.76 -18.86
CA THR A 115 16.71 -6.58 -18.86
C THR A 115 17.67 -6.12 -19.96
N ARG A 116 17.15 -5.83 -21.16
CA ARG A 116 17.94 -5.28 -22.26
C ARG A 116 18.57 -3.94 -21.89
N ARG A 117 17.82 -3.03 -21.28
CA ARG A 117 18.31 -1.68 -20.93
C ARG A 117 19.29 -1.70 -19.76
N LEU A 118 18.97 -2.42 -18.69
CA LEU A 118 19.79 -2.52 -17.48
C LEU A 118 21.13 -3.24 -17.72
N SER A 119 21.22 -4.03 -18.80
CA SER A 119 22.46 -4.74 -19.19
C SER A 119 23.40 -3.91 -20.08
N GLN A 120 23.04 -2.67 -20.43
CA GLN A 120 23.90 -1.80 -21.25
C GLN A 120 25.12 -1.30 -20.45
N SER A 121 26.23 -1.05 -21.14
CA SER A 121 27.51 -0.70 -20.49
C SER A 121 27.47 0.62 -19.74
N ASP A 122 26.66 1.58 -20.20
CA ASP A 122 26.44 2.86 -19.51
C ASP A 122 25.72 2.68 -18.17
N MET A 123 24.93 1.62 -17.96
CA MET A 123 24.27 1.32 -16.69
C MET A 123 25.20 0.73 -15.63
N LEU A 124 26.38 0.27 -16.04
CA LEU A 124 27.36 -0.39 -15.17
C LEU A 124 28.55 0.53 -14.85
N TRP A 125 28.45 1.81 -15.18
CA TRP A 125 29.48 2.81 -14.92
C TRP A 125 29.62 3.11 -13.43
N VAL A 126 30.86 3.10 -12.94
CA VAL A 126 31.18 3.36 -11.53
C VAL A 126 32.15 4.54 -11.43
N GLU A 127 31.67 5.67 -10.92
CA GLU A 127 32.53 6.80 -10.54
C GLU A 127 32.87 6.74 -9.05
N PRO A 128 34.08 7.15 -8.62
CA PRO A 128 34.46 7.14 -7.21
C PRO A 128 33.49 7.91 -6.29
N SER A 129 32.83 8.94 -6.80
CA SER A 129 31.81 9.71 -6.07
C SER A 129 30.57 8.89 -5.70
N LEU A 130 30.22 7.87 -6.49
CA LEU A 130 29.09 6.97 -6.23
C LEU A 130 29.37 5.97 -5.10
N LEU A 131 30.64 5.83 -4.70
CA LEU A 131 31.07 4.97 -3.59
C LEU A 131 31.10 5.71 -2.25
N GLN A 132 30.80 7.01 -2.25
CA GLN A 132 30.79 7.86 -1.07
C GLN A 132 29.36 8.06 -0.54
N TYR A 133 29.22 8.56 0.69
CA TYR A 133 27.92 8.90 1.23
C TYR A 133 27.28 10.05 0.43
N PRO A 134 26.04 9.90 -0.06
CA PRO A 134 25.35 10.97 -0.76
C PRO A 134 24.75 11.98 0.21
N ASP A 135 24.18 13.05 -0.34
CA ASP A 135 23.08 13.76 0.33
C ASP A 135 22.02 12.73 0.74
N TRP A 136 21.57 12.76 2.00
CA TRP A 136 20.60 11.80 2.52
C TRP A 136 19.24 11.86 1.83
N ARG A 137 18.94 12.93 1.08
CA ARG A 137 17.78 12.99 0.19
C ARG A 137 17.92 12.16 -1.09
N GLY A 138 19.15 11.73 -1.40
CA GLY A 138 19.56 11.19 -2.69
C GLY A 138 20.44 12.17 -3.44
N HIS A 139 21.28 11.66 -4.35
CA HIS A 139 22.14 12.46 -5.20
C HIS A 139 21.31 13.48 -6.00
N LEU A 140 21.83 14.71 -6.11
CA LEU A 140 21.14 15.79 -6.81
C LEU A 140 20.79 15.41 -8.26
N PHE A 141 21.73 14.79 -8.99
CA PHE A 141 21.50 14.38 -10.37
C PHE A 141 20.28 13.45 -10.50
N LEU A 142 20.05 12.56 -9.53
CA LEU A 142 18.89 11.67 -9.54
C LEU A 142 17.61 12.45 -9.21
N ARG A 143 17.67 13.34 -8.21
CA ARG A 143 16.51 14.15 -7.80
C ARG A 143 16.02 15.04 -8.93
N GLU A 144 16.94 15.59 -9.74
CA GLU A 144 16.60 16.33 -10.97
C GLU A 144 15.88 15.46 -11.99
N GLU A 145 16.37 14.24 -12.23
CA GLU A 145 15.73 13.29 -13.13
C GLU A 145 14.34 12.86 -12.66
N VAL A 146 14.18 12.59 -11.36
CA VAL A 146 12.88 12.26 -10.74
C VAL A 146 11.92 13.44 -10.85
N ALA A 147 12.36 14.66 -10.54
CA ALA A 147 11.51 15.84 -10.60
C ALA A 147 11.00 16.07 -12.03
N ARG A 148 11.86 15.94 -13.04
CA ARG A 148 11.46 16.00 -14.45
C ARG A 148 10.53 14.86 -14.83
N PHE A 149 10.79 13.65 -14.32
CA PHE A 149 9.96 12.48 -14.55
C PHE A 149 8.54 12.69 -14.07
N LEU A 150 8.39 13.06 -12.80
CA LEU A 150 7.09 13.30 -12.21
C LEU A 150 6.42 14.52 -12.84
N SER A 151 7.15 15.59 -13.15
CA SER A 151 6.58 16.75 -13.85
C SER A 151 5.87 16.35 -15.15
N PHE A 152 6.51 15.49 -15.94
CA PHE A 152 5.96 15.02 -17.22
C PHE A 152 4.80 14.05 -17.03
N TYR A 153 5.01 12.95 -16.29
CA TYR A 153 4.03 11.87 -16.21
C TYR A 153 2.84 12.20 -15.30
N CYS A 154 3.03 13.01 -14.27
CA CYS A 154 1.95 13.56 -13.47
C CYS A 154 1.25 14.74 -14.18
N LYS A 155 1.70 15.17 -15.36
CA LYS A 155 1.21 16.36 -16.07
C LYS A 155 1.14 17.59 -15.15
N SER A 156 2.21 17.82 -14.40
CA SER A 156 2.24 18.93 -13.44
C SER A 156 2.19 20.27 -14.17
N PRO A 157 1.39 21.24 -13.70
CA PRO A 157 1.24 22.54 -14.36
C PRO A 157 2.53 23.38 -14.38
N ALA A 158 3.48 23.07 -13.48
CA ALA A 158 4.79 23.69 -13.43
C ALA A 158 5.88 22.62 -13.19
N PRO A 159 7.14 22.87 -13.58
CA PRO A 159 8.24 21.96 -13.26
C PRO A 159 8.35 21.74 -11.74
N LEU A 160 8.27 20.47 -11.33
CA LEU A 160 8.52 20.04 -9.96
C LEU A 160 9.98 20.28 -9.59
N LYS A 161 10.22 20.55 -8.31
CA LYS A 161 11.53 21.00 -7.84
C LYS A 161 12.32 19.85 -7.21
N PRO A 162 13.60 19.65 -7.58
CA PRO A 162 14.42 18.55 -7.07
C PRO A 162 14.69 18.66 -5.56
N GLU A 163 14.62 19.85 -4.96
CA GLU A 163 14.74 20.03 -3.50
C GLU A 163 13.57 19.44 -2.70
N ASN A 164 12.43 19.21 -3.36
CA ASN A 164 11.22 18.62 -2.78
C ASN A 164 11.18 17.10 -2.94
N VAL A 165 12.20 16.51 -3.58
CA VAL A 165 12.32 15.06 -3.79
C VAL A 165 13.20 14.44 -2.71
N VAL A 166 12.74 13.34 -2.13
CA VAL A 166 13.50 12.48 -1.23
C VAL A 166 13.40 11.03 -1.70
N VAL A 167 14.52 10.32 -1.78
CA VAL A 167 14.59 8.95 -2.32
C VAL A 167 14.88 7.94 -1.20
N LEU A 168 14.04 6.92 -1.09
CA LEU A 168 14.17 5.82 -0.13
C LEU A 168 14.13 4.46 -0.84
N ASN A 169 14.46 3.40 -0.10
CA ASN A 169 14.47 2.01 -0.56
C ASN A 169 13.05 1.38 -0.70
N GLY A 170 12.13 2.11 -1.32
CA GLY A 170 10.79 1.70 -1.74
C GLY A 170 9.64 2.29 -0.90
N CYS A 171 8.39 2.15 -1.36
CA CYS A 171 7.21 2.71 -0.68
C CYS A 171 7.00 2.19 0.75
N ALA A 172 7.41 0.95 1.05
CA ALA A 172 7.37 0.42 2.41
C ALA A 172 8.13 1.33 3.40
N SER A 173 9.36 1.73 3.04
CA SER A 173 10.17 2.61 3.88
C SER A 173 9.69 4.05 3.88
N LEU A 174 9.05 4.50 2.80
CA LEU A 174 8.36 5.79 2.77
C LEU A 174 7.19 5.83 3.76
N PHE A 175 6.32 4.81 3.78
CA PHE A 175 5.24 4.72 4.76
C PHE A 175 5.78 4.68 6.19
N SER A 176 6.82 3.87 6.47
CA SER A 176 7.43 3.83 7.79
C SER A 176 8.04 5.17 8.21
N ALA A 177 8.74 5.85 7.31
CA ALA A 177 9.35 7.14 7.59
C ALA A 177 8.31 8.23 7.82
N LEU A 178 7.30 8.34 6.94
CA LEU A 178 6.22 9.33 7.09
C LEU A 178 5.41 9.08 8.36
N ALA A 179 5.07 7.84 8.67
CA ALA A 179 4.38 7.52 9.92
C ALA A 179 5.18 7.96 11.15
N THR A 180 6.50 7.73 11.14
CA THR A 180 7.38 8.11 12.25
C THR A 180 7.59 9.62 12.38
N VAL A 181 7.54 10.34 11.24
CA VAL A 181 7.76 11.79 11.21
C VAL A 181 6.47 12.58 11.52
N LEU A 182 5.31 12.07 11.12
CA LEU A 182 4.05 12.82 11.16
C LEU A 182 3.16 12.49 12.37
N CYS A 183 3.44 11.39 13.07
CA CYS A 183 2.63 10.89 14.17
C CYS A 183 3.46 10.59 15.41
N GLU A 184 2.85 10.80 16.56
CA GLU A 184 3.28 10.19 17.82
C GLU A 184 2.84 8.73 17.90
N ALA A 185 3.50 7.95 18.76
CA ALA A 185 3.11 6.57 19.02
C ALA A 185 1.65 6.49 19.52
N GLY A 186 0.85 5.62 18.89
CA GLY A 186 -0.57 5.45 19.20
C GLY A 186 -1.53 6.39 18.46
N GLU A 187 -1.03 7.45 17.80
CA GLU A 187 -1.81 8.24 16.85
C GLU A 187 -2.09 7.43 15.57
N ALA A 188 -2.98 7.95 14.71
CA ALA A 188 -3.50 7.19 13.58
C ALA A 188 -3.57 7.95 12.25
N PHE A 189 -3.61 7.18 11.15
CA PHE A 189 -4.05 7.65 9.84
C PHE A 189 -5.41 7.06 9.47
N LEU A 190 -6.24 7.85 8.78
CA LEU A 190 -7.40 7.34 8.06
C LEU A 190 -6.94 6.61 6.79
N ILE A 191 -7.61 5.53 6.44
CA ILE A 191 -7.40 4.81 5.18
C ILE A 191 -8.70 4.16 4.70
N PRO A 192 -9.10 4.33 3.42
CA PRO A 192 -10.24 3.61 2.84
C PRO A 192 -10.01 2.09 2.88
N ALA A 193 -11.06 1.32 3.19
CA ALA A 193 -11.01 -0.15 3.21
C ALA A 193 -11.98 -0.76 2.17
N PRO A 194 -11.53 -1.71 1.33
CA PRO A 194 -10.27 -2.46 1.42
C PRO A 194 -9.04 -1.64 0.98
N TYR A 195 -7.85 -2.04 1.42
CA TYR A 195 -6.57 -1.42 1.02
C TYR A 195 -5.46 -2.49 0.95
N TYR A 196 -4.28 -2.10 0.45
CA TYR A 196 -3.07 -2.92 0.50
C TYR A 196 -2.63 -3.21 1.95
N GLY A 197 -2.96 -4.40 2.45
CA GLY A 197 -2.89 -4.77 3.87
C GLY A 197 -1.54 -4.51 4.56
N SER A 198 -0.42 -4.68 3.85
CA SER A 198 0.91 -4.48 4.42
C SER A 198 1.21 -3.02 4.80
N ILE A 199 0.41 -2.02 4.38
CA ILE A 199 0.50 -0.66 4.90
C ILE A 199 0.36 -0.64 6.43
N THR A 200 -0.49 -1.50 7.00
CA THR A 200 -0.62 -1.67 8.46
C THR A 200 0.73 -1.98 9.11
N GLN A 201 1.49 -2.89 8.49
CA GLN A 201 2.84 -3.23 8.94
C GLN A 201 3.78 -2.03 8.83
N HIS A 202 3.79 -1.37 7.67
CA HIS A 202 4.72 -0.30 7.38
C HIS A 202 4.58 0.86 8.37
N VAL A 203 3.35 1.25 8.73
CA VAL A 203 3.13 2.36 9.68
C VAL A 203 3.28 1.93 11.15
N CYS A 204 2.96 0.68 11.48
CA CYS A 204 2.99 0.19 12.85
C CYS A 204 4.40 -0.17 13.34
N LEU A 205 5.20 -0.89 12.54
CA LEU A 205 6.42 -1.52 13.07
C LEU A 205 7.49 -0.52 13.53
N TYR A 206 7.60 0.61 12.84
CA TYR A 206 8.58 1.65 13.16
C TYR A 206 7.97 2.76 14.03
N GLY A 207 6.82 3.31 13.60
CA GLY A 207 6.20 4.47 14.23
C GLY A 207 5.19 4.15 15.35
N SER A 208 4.80 2.88 15.54
CA SER A 208 3.67 2.51 16.42
C SER A 208 2.38 3.26 16.08
N VAL A 209 2.18 3.58 14.79
CA VAL A 209 1.03 4.31 14.26
C VAL A 209 -0.08 3.32 13.91
N ARG A 210 -1.32 3.71 14.18
CA ARG A 210 -2.52 2.91 13.91
C ARG A 210 -3.19 3.32 12.60
N LEU A 211 -4.05 2.44 12.08
CA LEU A 211 -4.94 2.76 10.96
C LEU A 211 -6.38 2.81 11.46
N VAL A 212 -7.10 3.86 11.09
CA VAL A 212 -8.54 3.99 11.23
C VAL A 212 -9.14 3.71 9.85
N CYS A 213 -9.80 2.56 9.72
CA CYS A 213 -10.42 2.17 8.46
C CYS A 213 -11.68 3.01 8.20
N VAL A 214 -11.75 3.56 6.98
CA VAL A 214 -12.94 4.17 6.41
C VAL A 214 -13.61 3.09 5.56
N TYR A 215 -14.65 2.46 6.10
CA TYR A 215 -15.25 1.29 5.44
C TYR A 215 -16.10 1.71 4.24
N LEU A 216 -15.76 1.13 3.10
CA LEU A 216 -16.47 1.34 1.84
C LEU A 216 -17.51 0.22 1.65
N ASP A 217 -18.59 0.52 0.95
CA ASP A 217 -19.67 -0.44 0.74
C ASP A 217 -19.46 -1.15 -0.60
N SER A 218 -19.57 -2.48 -0.61
CA SER A 218 -19.56 -3.24 -1.87
C SER A 218 -20.86 -3.05 -2.67
N GLU A 219 -21.96 -2.77 -1.98
CA GLU A 219 -23.23 -2.42 -2.59
C GLU A 219 -23.28 -0.93 -2.90
N VAL A 220 -23.98 -0.56 -3.97
CA VAL A 220 -24.24 0.84 -4.32
C VAL A 220 -25.23 1.41 -3.29
N THR A 221 -24.78 2.34 -2.44
CA THR A 221 -25.56 2.87 -1.32
C THR A 221 -26.24 4.21 -1.60
N GLY A 222 -26.03 4.79 -2.78
CA GLY A 222 -26.66 6.03 -3.26
C GLY A 222 -26.87 6.06 -4.77
N LEU A 223 -27.81 6.90 -5.22
CA LEU A 223 -28.26 6.97 -6.63
C LEU A 223 -27.13 7.27 -7.63
N GLU A 224 -26.08 7.96 -7.20
CA GLU A 224 -24.94 8.36 -8.04
C GLU A 224 -23.61 7.79 -7.50
N THR A 225 -23.68 6.71 -6.72
CA THR A 225 -22.47 6.08 -6.16
C THR A 225 -22.04 4.84 -6.93
N ARG A 226 -20.77 4.45 -6.80
CA ARG A 226 -20.24 3.17 -7.29
C ARG A 226 -19.84 2.24 -6.13
N PRO A 227 -19.75 0.92 -6.36
CA PRO A 227 -19.15 0.01 -5.39
C PRO A 227 -17.80 0.53 -4.91
N PHE A 228 -17.56 0.41 -3.62
CA PHE A 228 -16.35 0.83 -2.95
C PHE A 228 -15.98 2.32 -3.13
N GLN A 229 -16.97 3.19 -3.38
CA GLN A 229 -16.70 4.62 -3.45
C GLN A 229 -16.39 5.21 -2.06
N LEU A 230 -15.26 5.91 -1.98
CA LEU A 230 -14.97 6.79 -0.85
C LEU A 230 -15.83 8.04 -0.94
N THR A 231 -16.37 8.50 0.19
CA THR A 231 -17.09 9.77 0.26
C THR A 231 -16.61 10.59 1.45
N VAL A 232 -16.79 11.91 1.38
CA VAL A 232 -16.44 12.81 2.48
C VAL A 232 -17.26 12.46 3.74
N GLU A 233 -18.51 12.03 3.61
CA GLU A 233 -19.34 11.61 4.74
C GLU A 233 -18.73 10.40 5.46
N LYS A 234 -18.23 9.41 4.72
CA LYS A 234 -17.52 8.26 5.30
C LYS A 234 -16.25 8.67 6.02
N LEU A 235 -15.50 9.63 5.45
CA LEU A 235 -14.30 10.20 6.08
C LEU A 235 -14.65 10.94 7.39
N GLU A 236 -15.66 11.79 7.38
CA GLU A 236 -16.15 12.53 8.56
C GLU A 236 -16.58 11.57 9.67
N MET A 237 -17.37 10.55 9.34
CA MET A 237 -17.83 9.58 10.34
C MET A 237 -16.67 8.77 10.94
N ALA A 238 -15.69 8.35 10.13
CA ALA A 238 -14.52 7.63 10.63
C ALA A 238 -13.63 8.49 11.54
N LEU A 239 -13.41 9.75 11.16
CA LEU A 239 -12.68 10.72 11.96
C LEU A 239 -13.38 10.98 13.31
N GLN A 240 -14.69 11.22 13.28
CA GLN A 240 -15.50 11.42 14.49
C GLN A 240 -15.48 10.19 15.40
N GLY A 241 -15.61 8.99 14.81
CA GLY A 241 -15.51 7.72 15.52
C GLY A 241 -14.18 7.58 16.26
N ALA A 242 -13.06 7.77 15.57
CA ALA A 242 -11.72 7.71 16.17
C ALA A 242 -11.55 8.73 17.30
N ASN A 243 -11.98 9.98 17.09
CA ASN A 243 -11.93 11.02 18.11
C ASN A 243 -12.77 10.67 19.34
N SER A 244 -13.95 10.05 19.16
CA SER A 244 -14.81 9.61 20.26
C SER A 244 -14.19 8.47 21.10
N GLU A 245 -13.30 7.67 20.50
CA GLU A 245 -12.50 6.64 21.18
C GLU A 245 -11.17 7.19 21.74
N GLY A 246 -10.94 8.52 21.66
CA GLY A 246 -9.74 9.17 22.16
C GLY A 246 -8.50 8.95 21.27
N VAL A 247 -8.69 8.53 20.03
CA VAL A 247 -7.60 8.29 19.06
C VAL A 247 -7.42 9.52 18.19
N LYS A 248 -6.27 10.18 18.30
CA LYS A 248 -5.95 11.35 17.49
C LYS A 248 -5.51 10.94 16.09
N VAL A 249 -6.26 11.39 15.09
CA VAL A 249 -5.95 11.19 13.67
C VAL A 249 -5.05 12.33 13.19
N LYS A 250 -3.98 11.96 12.49
CA LYS A 250 -2.96 12.91 11.99
C LYS A 250 -2.96 13.08 10.48
N GLY A 251 -3.58 12.17 9.75
CA GLY A 251 -3.63 12.24 8.31
C GLY A 251 -4.58 11.24 7.65
N LEU A 252 -4.61 11.30 6.33
CA LEU A 252 -5.36 10.45 5.42
C LEU A 252 -4.38 9.81 4.42
N ILE A 253 -4.48 8.51 4.23
CA ILE A 253 -3.77 7.78 3.17
C ILE A 253 -4.74 7.56 2.01
N LEU A 254 -4.33 7.97 0.82
CA LEU A 254 -5.02 7.71 -0.44
C LEU A 254 -4.09 6.88 -1.33
N ILE A 255 -4.62 5.86 -1.99
CA ILE A 255 -3.91 5.05 -2.98
C ILE A 255 -4.62 5.30 -4.32
N ASN A 256 -3.93 5.86 -5.30
CA ASN A 256 -4.52 6.25 -6.58
C ASN A 256 -3.51 6.10 -7.73
N PRO A 257 -3.68 5.17 -8.68
CA PRO A 257 -4.75 4.17 -8.78
C PRO A 257 -4.80 3.20 -7.59
N HIS A 258 -5.99 2.72 -7.26
CA HIS A 258 -6.30 2.04 -6.02
C HIS A 258 -5.87 0.56 -6.01
N ASN A 259 -5.27 0.10 -4.90
CA ASN A 259 -4.99 -1.32 -4.63
C ASN A 259 -5.79 -1.74 -3.39
N PRO A 260 -6.72 -2.73 -3.49
CA PRO A 260 -6.81 -3.77 -4.53
C PRO A 260 -7.83 -3.54 -5.65
N LEU A 261 -8.63 -2.47 -5.58
CA LEU A 261 -9.79 -2.27 -6.46
C LEU A 261 -9.46 -2.05 -7.95
N GLY A 262 -8.30 -1.44 -8.27
CA GLY A 262 -7.96 -1.02 -9.62
C GLY A 262 -8.65 0.28 -10.07
N ASP A 263 -9.50 0.87 -9.22
CA ASP A 263 -10.20 2.11 -9.50
C ASP A 263 -9.28 3.33 -9.46
N VAL A 264 -9.66 4.37 -10.21
CA VAL A 264 -9.01 5.68 -10.22
C VAL A 264 -9.96 6.71 -9.63
N TYR A 265 -9.46 7.56 -8.72
CA TYR A 265 -10.23 8.69 -8.26
C TYR A 265 -10.38 9.73 -9.36
N SER A 266 -11.60 10.21 -9.56
CA SER A 266 -11.83 11.36 -10.41
C SER A 266 -11.19 12.62 -9.81
N LEU A 267 -10.96 13.63 -10.64
CA LEU A 267 -10.39 14.90 -10.19
C LEU A 267 -11.24 15.58 -9.11
N GLY A 268 -12.57 15.52 -9.26
CA GLY A 268 -13.52 16.08 -8.28
C GLY A 268 -13.44 15.37 -6.93
N GLU A 269 -13.43 14.03 -6.94
CA GLU A 269 -13.26 13.24 -5.72
C GLU A 269 -11.95 13.55 -5.01
N LEU A 270 -10.84 13.59 -5.76
CA LEU A 270 -9.53 13.91 -5.20
C LEU A 270 -9.54 15.30 -4.53
N GLN A 271 -10.14 16.29 -5.19
CA GLN A 271 -10.30 17.64 -4.65
C GLN A 271 -11.12 17.64 -3.35
N GLU A 272 -12.26 16.92 -3.32
CA GLU A 272 -13.11 16.80 -2.13
C GLU A 272 -12.37 16.18 -0.94
N TYR A 273 -11.57 15.12 -1.18
CA TYR A 273 -10.80 14.45 -0.14
C TYR A 273 -9.67 15.35 0.41
N LEU A 274 -8.99 16.10 -0.45
CA LEU A 274 -7.96 17.06 -0.05
C LEU A 274 -8.55 18.24 0.73
N ASP A 275 -9.72 18.73 0.32
CA ASP A 275 -10.43 19.79 1.05
C ASP A 275 -10.94 19.29 2.41
N PHE A 276 -11.41 18.05 2.50
CA PHE A 276 -11.70 17.40 3.79
C PHE A 276 -10.46 17.39 4.68
N ALA A 277 -9.33 16.90 4.18
CA ALA A 277 -8.11 16.81 4.97
C ALA A 277 -7.63 18.20 5.44
N LYS A 278 -7.71 19.22 4.58
CA LYS A 278 -7.39 20.60 4.92
C LYS A 278 -8.27 21.15 6.04
N ARG A 279 -9.60 20.95 5.97
CA ARG A 279 -10.54 21.43 7.00
C ARG A 279 -10.23 20.89 8.38
N HIS A 280 -9.70 19.68 8.45
CA HIS A 280 -9.35 18.99 9.69
C HIS A 280 -7.84 19.03 10.02
N GLU A 281 -7.06 19.85 9.30
CA GLU A 281 -5.62 19.98 9.48
C GLU A 281 -4.87 18.63 9.43
N LEU A 282 -5.33 17.73 8.57
CA LEU A 282 -4.77 16.41 8.36
C LEU A 282 -3.67 16.44 7.29
N HIS A 283 -2.62 15.65 7.49
CA HIS A 283 -1.70 15.30 6.40
C HIS A 283 -2.40 14.40 5.38
N VAL A 284 -1.99 14.46 4.12
CA VAL A 284 -2.44 13.54 3.07
C VAL A 284 -1.22 12.87 2.48
N ILE A 285 -1.19 11.54 2.55
CA ILE A 285 -0.19 10.71 1.86
C ILE A 285 -0.89 10.11 0.65
N VAL A 286 -0.47 10.51 -0.54
CA VAL A 286 -1.01 10.00 -1.81
C VAL A 286 -0.01 9.02 -2.40
N ASP A 287 -0.32 7.73 -2.35
CA ASP A 287 0.47 6.67 -2.99
C ASP A 287 0.02 6.50 -4.44
N GLU A 288 0.83 7.00 -5.37
CA GLU A 288 0.59 6.93 -6.80
C GLU A 288 1.50 5.88 -7.48
N ILE A 289 1.90 4.83 -6.76
CA ILE A 289 2.79 3.76 -7.27
C ILE A 289 2.33 3.09 -8.59
N TYR A 290 1.04 3.19 -8.94
CA TYR A 290 0.46 2.65 -10.17
C TYR A 290 0.19 3.73 -11.25
N LEU A 291 0.79 4.92 -11.15
CA LEU A 291 0.46 6.06 -12.02
C LEU A 291 0.65 5.79 -13.52
N LEU A 292 1.56 4.89 -13.92
CA LEU A 292 1.75 4.48 -15.33
C LEU A 292 1.07 3.17 -15.69
N SER A 293 0.29 2.62 -14.77
CA SER A 293 -0.41 1.33 -14.94
C SER A 293 -1.89 1.50 -15.31
N VAL A 294 -2.30 2.68 -15.80
CA VAL A 294 -3.65 2.94 -16.31
C VAL A 294 -3.68 2.71 -17.81
N PHE A 295 -4.28 1.60 -18.22
CA PHE A 295 -4.24 1.10 -19.61
C PHE A 295 -5.59 1.18 -20.33
N GLU A 296 -6.70 1.40 -19.61
CA GLU A 296 -8.01 1.54 -20.22
C GLU A 296 -8.18 2.95 -20.81
N LYS A 297 -8.43 3.04 -22.12
CA LYS A 297 -8.53 4.33 -22.83
C LYS A 297 -9.68 5.23 -22.35
N SER A 298 -10.75 4.65 -21.80
CA SER A 298 -11.89 5.37 -21.23
C SER A 298 -11.62 5.95 -19.85
N VAL A 299 -10.55 5.51 -19.18
CA VAL A 299 -10.23 5.93 -17.82
C VAL A 299 -9.14 7.00 -17.89
N GLU A 300 -9.49 8.20 -17.45
CA GLU A 300 -8.52 9.28 -17.29
C GLU A 300 -7.95 9.28 -15.87
N PHE A 301 -6.63 9.20 -15.76
CA PHE A 301 -5.93 9.34 -14.49
C PHE A 301 -5.39 10.75 -14.31
N HIS A 302 -5.65 11.30 -13.12
CA HIS A 302 -5.09 12.54 -12.65
C HIS A 302 -4.24 12.29 -11.42
N SER A 303 -2.94 12.57 -11.54
CA SER A 303 -2.07 12.68 -10.37
C SER A 303 -2.52 13.88 -9.53
N VAL A 304 -2.37 13.78 -8.22
CA VAL A 304 -2.56 14.92 -7.31
C VAL A 304 -1.62 16.09 -7.66
N LEU A 305 -0.46 15.81 -8.27
CA LEU A 305 0.49 16.84 -8.73
C LEU A 305 0.07 17.51 -10.05
N SER A 306 -1.00 17.05 -10.70
CA SER A 306 -1.61 17.70 -11.87
C SER A 306 -2.53 18.86 -11.51
N LEU A 307 -2.95 18.96 -10.24
CA LEU A 307 -3.82 20.02 -9.76
C LEU A 307 -3.12 21.39 -9.91
N GLU A 308 -3.83 22.39 -10.43
CA GLU A 308 -3.33 23.77 -10.51
C GLU A 308 -2.90 24.31 -9.15
N ARG A 309 -3.61 23.89 -8.10
CA ARG A 309 -3.32 24.25 -6.72
C ARG A 309 -3.77 23.16 -5.75
N LEU A 310 -2.82 22.67 -4.96
CA LEU A 310 -3.13 21.82 -3.81
C LEU A 310 -3.86 22.64 -2.73
N PRO A 311 -4.93 22.11 -2.11
CA PRO A 311 -5.61 22.78 -1.00
C PRO A 311 -4.66 23.16 0.14
N ASP A 312 -3.76 22.25 0.51
CA ASP A 312 -2.67 22.47 1.45
C ASP A 312 -1.41 21.72 0.99
N SER A 313 -0.51 22.43 0.31
CA SER A 313 0.73 21.83 -0.19
C SER A 313 1.76 21.50 0.91
N GLN A 314 1.63 22.08 2.10
CA GLN A 314 2.51 21.79 3.24
C GLN A 314 2.11 20.51 3.98
N ARG A 315 0.91 19.99 3.71
CA ARG A 315 0.39 18.74 4.29
C ARG A 315 0.10 17.66 3.26
N THR A 316 0.34 17.90 1.98
CA THR A 316 0.18 16.90 0.92
C THR A 316 1.53 16.31 0.53
N HIS A 317 1.63 14.98 0.57
CA HIS A 317 2.87 14.22 0.38
C HIS A 317 2.62 13.13 -0.65
N VAL A 318 3.39 13.10 -1.74
CA VAL A 318 3.14 12.21 -2.87
C VAL A 318 4.23 11.15 -2.94
N MET A 319 3.83 9.90 -3.05
CA MET A 319 4.72 8.76 -3.16
C MET A 319 4.61 8.13 -4.54
N TRP A 320 5.76 7.76 -5.11
CA TRP A 320 5.83 6.91 -6.30
C TRP A 320 7.04 5.99 -6.22
N ALA A 321 6.95 4.79 -6.81
CA ALA A 321 8.04 3.83 -6.86
C ALA A 321 8.03 3.03 -8.16
N ALA A 322 9.22 2.62 -8.61
CA ALA A 322 9.40 1.84 -9.84
C ALA A 322 8.94 0.38 -9.72
N SER A 323 8.49 -0.05 -8.53
CA SER A 323 8.19 -1.46 -8.25
C SER A 323 7.04 -2.03 -9.06
N LYS A 324 6.06 -1.20 -9.46
CA LYS A 324 4.83 -1.65 -10.16
C LYS A 324 4.86 -1.23 -11.61
N ASP A 325 4.97 0.07 -11.85
CA ASP A 325 4.99 0.62 -13.21
C ASP A 325 6.13 0.05 -14.07
N PHE A 326 7.30 -0.19 -13.47
CA PHE A 326 8.47 -0.73 -14.18
C PHE A 326 8.74 -2.19 -13.78
N GLY A 327 7.91 -2.85 -12.96
CA GLY A 327 8.20 -4.23 -12.54
C GLY A 327 9.55 -4.42 -11.81
N MET A 328 10.16 -3.34 -11.29
CA MET A 328 11.49 -3.38 -10.66
C MET A 328 11.40 -3.45 -9.13
N SER A 329 10.56 -4.36 -8.62
CA SER A 329 10.33 -4.54 -7.18
C SER A 329 11.62 -4.78 -6.39
N GLY A 330 12.57 -5.52 -6.97
CA GLY A 330 13.88 -5.85 -6.40
C GLY A 330 14.92 -4.71 -6.39
N ILE A 331 14.76 -3.66 -7.22
CA ILE A 331 15.66 -2.48 -7.21
C ILE A 331 15.41 -1.60 -5.98
N ARG A 332 14.26 -1.77 -5.34
CA ARG A 332 13.87 -1.03 -4.13
C ARG A 332 13.80 0.48 -4.33
N PHE A 333 13.49 0.99 -5.52
CA PHE A 333 13.43 2.45 -5.72
C PHE A 333 12.07 3.06 -5.33
N GLY A 334 12.07 4.04 -4.42
CA GLY A 334 10.89 4.84 -4.06
C GLY A 334 11.21 6.31 -3.86
N THR A 335 10.22 7.17 -4.14
CA THR A 335 10.33 8.63 -4.11
C THR A 335 9.20 9.24 -3.31
N LEU A 336 9.55 10.25 -2.51
CA LEU A 336 8.63 11.17 -1.87
C LEU A 336 8.79 12.54 -2.52
N TYR A 337 7.69 13.12 -2.98
CA TYR A 337 7.59 14.52 -3.30
C TYR A 337 6.80 15.25 -2.21
N THR A 338 7.42 16.26 -1.58
CA THR A 338 6.78 17.09 -0.55
C THR A 338 7.30 18.52 -0.60
N GLU A 339 6.39 19.50 -0.58
CA GLU A 339 6.77 20.92 -0.48
C GLU A 339 7.10 21.35 0.95
N ASN A 340 6.82 20.50 1.93
CA ASN A 340 7.16 20.72 3.32
C ASN A 340 8.63 20.38 3.57
N ARG A 341 9.44 21.42 3.75
CA ARG A 341 10.90 21.30 3.94
C ARG A 341 11.28 20.62 5.25
N ASP A 342 10.46 20.77 6.30
CA ASP A 342 10.72 20.16 7.59
C ASP A 342 10.45 18.65 7.50
N VAL A 343 9.35 18.25 6.87
CA VAL A 343 9.05 16.84 6.57
C VAL A 343 10.15 16.24 5.70
N ALA A 344 10.56 16.91 4.62
CA ALA A 344 11.64 16.43 3.76
C ALA A 344 12.95 16.21 4.54
N THR A 345 13.29 17.12 5.45
CA THR A 345 14.51 17.05 6.27
C THR A 345 14.44 15.96 7.33
N ALA A 346 13.28 15.78 7.96
CA ALA A 346 13.05 14.72 8.93
C ALA A 346 13.09 13.33 8.27
N VAL A 347 12.42 13.15 7.13
CA VAL A 347 12.47 11.90 6.34
C VAL A 347 13.88 11.62 5.84
N ALA A 348 14.60 12.64 5.34
CA ALA A 348 16.00 12.49 4.93
C ALA A 348 16.89 11.98 6.08
N SER A 349 16.62 12.39 7.32
CA SER A 349 17.40 11.92 8.48
C SER A 349 17.26 10.42 8.73
N LEU A 350 16.13 9.81 8.34
CA LEU A 350 15.88 8.37 8.41
C LEU A 350 16.49 7.60 7.22
N CYS A 351 16.91 8.29 6.15
CA CYS A 351 17.52 7.65 4.99
C CYS A 351 18.87 6.97 5.30
N ARG A 352 19.47 7.23 6.46
CA ARG A 352 20.61 6.44 6.96
C ARG A 352 20.32 4.93 7.03
N TYR A 353 19.06 4.55 7.26
CA TYR A 353 18.60 3.16 7.33
C TYR A 353 17.86 2.71 6.06
N HIS A 354 17.45 3.67 5.23
CA HIS A 354 16.55 3.46 4.09
C HIS A 354 17.11 3.97 2.76
N SER A 355 18.41 4.23 2.67
CA SER A 355 19.04 4.78 1.47
C SER A 355 19.16 3.75 0.35
N LEU A 356 19.33 4.27 -0.86
CA LEU A 356 19.76 3.50 -2.02
C LEU A 356 21.26 3.71 -2.25
N SER A 357 21.94 2.67 -2.73
CA SER A 357 23.35 2.78 -3.10
C SER A 357 23.54 3.79 -4.24
N GLY A 358 24.71 4.45 -4.29
CA GLY A 358 25.03 5.40 -5.36
C GLY A 358 24.93 4.77 -6.76
N LEU A 359 25.26 3.47 -6.88
CA LEU A 359 25.13 2.72 -8.13
C LEU A 359 23.67 2.60 -8.60
N VAL A 360 22.76 2.22 -7.70
CA VAL A 360 21.32 2.14 -8.04
C VAL A 360 20.77 3.52 -8.36
N GLN A 361 21.18 4.55 -7.61
CA GLN A 361 20.76 5.92 -7.89
C GLN A 361 21.22 6.40 -9.27
N TYR A 362 22.44 6.04 -9.67
CA TYR A 362 22.97 6.32 -11.00
C TYR A 362 22.18 5.60 -12.10
N GLN A 363 21.94 4.29 -11.95
CA GLN A 363 21.15 3.50 -12.90
C GLN A 363 19.74 4.07 -13.08
N MET A 364 19.07 4.42 -11.99
CA MET A 364 17.72 5.01 -12.06
C MET A 364 17.74 6.38 -12.74
N ALA A 365 18.77 7.20 -12.50
CA ALA A 365 18.92 8.47 -13.19
C ALA A 365 19.12 8.29 -14.70
N GLN A 366 19.95 7.33 -15.14
CA GLN A 366 20.11 7.04 -16.57
C GLN A 366 18.80 6.57 -17.19
N LEU A 367 18.08 5.67 -16.52
CA LEU A 367 16.79 5.19 -17.01
C LEU A 367 15.76 6.32 -17.20
N PHE A 368 15.76 7.32 -16.32
CA PHE A 368 14.87 8.47 -16.43
C PHE A 368 15.29 9.51 -17.46
N ARG A 369 16.56 9.48 -17.90
CA ARG A 369 17.10 10.32 -18.98
C ARG A 369 16.75 9.84 -20.38
N ASP A 370 16.43 8.56 -20.55
CA ASP A 370 16.15 7.93 -21.86
C ASP A 370 14.85 8.40 -22.55
N ARG A 371 14.41 9.64 -22.28
CA ARG A 371 13.25 10.29 -22.87
C ARG A 371 13.52 10.67 -24.32
N GLY A 372 13.27 9.74 -25.23
CA GLY A 372 13.27 10.03 -26.66
C GLY A 372 13.30 8.77 -27.53
N ASP A 373 14.15 7.80 -27.18
CA ASP A 373 14.48 6.72 -28.13
C ASP A 373 14.13 5.30 -27.64
N CYS A 374 13.92 5.08 -26.33
CA CYS A 374 13.78 3.72 -25.81
C CYS A 374 12.35 3.25 -25.51
N LEU A 375 11.35 4.12 -25.45
CA LEU A 375 10.00 3.71 -25.01
C LEU A 375 8.93 3.66 -26.08
N GLY A 376 9.07 4.27 -27.27
CA GLY A 376 8.06 4.14 -28.34
C GLY A 376 6.60 4.41 -27.92
N LEU A 377 6.38 5.08 -26.79
CA LEU A 377 5.09 5.28 -26.13
C LEU A 377 4.65 6.75 -26.20
N ALA A 378 5.18 7.49 -27.16
CA ALA A 378 4.75 8.85 -27.48
C ALA A 378 4.44 8.97 -28.98
N THR A 379 3.34 8.35 -29.39
CA THR A 379 2.52 8.79 -30.53
C THR A 379 1.06 8.46 -30.24
#